data_AF-A0AAN5KQA0-F1
#
_entry.id   AF-A0AAN5KQA0-F1
#
_cell.length_a   1.000
_cell.length_b   1.000
_cell.length_c   1.000
_cell.angle_alpha   90.00
_cell.angle_beta   90.00
_cell.angle_gamma   90.00
#
_symmetry.space_group_name_H-M   'P 1'
#
loop_
_entity.id
_entity.type
_entity.pdbx_description
1 polymer ?
#
loop_
_entity_poly.entity_id
_entity_poly.type
_entity_poly.pdbx_seq_one_letter_code
_entity_poly.pdbx_strand_id
1 'polypeptide(L)'
;MPKVIIFTDFDGTVTGRSGNETVFTEFYQSLLQGYKKDVEQDYKNTPMKDPIEAQALFEAKFGKYNENFDHDQQDVDFLMRPEAVAFFHEVLKNDDVTVNIVTKNRVEYIKAVFKYQGFSDEEISKLTTLESGYKFNDVNSRLNHPTERANRVYILDDSPTDYAEMLRAVKVKGYNEEEIRGYRKNPGEFEWSQYLEDVREIFPPKVNSPEELTLPDEQGDELSIGEEAPVLPQEDNLSPREETVTSVSNQPVSSSDYRTLKIMGAFAGVGFGFGFALGVTLVATGVFAPSGVGLLGALTLGVISGTGAATLSSAIGFAVAKGTESIEDPARKESVSDVDQSSHEAMRGLGGSQLLNTNSIHPVGHFPSVLSRRTPKQGKEEPYQEEYGLTNPLHNS
;
A
#
# COMPACT_ATOMS: atom_id res chain seq x y z
N MET A 1 -11.62 -26.41 -11.48
CA MET A 1 -10.25 -26.17 -11.99
C MET A 1 -9.34 -25.92 -10.82
N PRO A 2 -8.02 -26.17 -10.92
CA PRO A 2 -7.08 -25.73 -9.89
C PRO A 2 -7.19 -24.23 -9.65
N LYS A 3 -6.98 -23.77 -8.42
CA LYS A 3 -6.99 -22.35 -8.05
C LYS A 3 -5.61 -21.92 -7.60
N VAL A 4 -5.13 -20.78 -8.10
CA VAL A 4 -3.85 -20.18 -7.71
C VAL A 4 -4.10 -18.81 -7.12
N ILE A 5 -3.47 -18.53 -5.98
CA ILE A 5 -3.46 -17.19 -5.38
C ILE A 5 -2.02 -16.69 -5.37
N ILE A 6 -1.80 -15.47 -5.86
CA ILE A 6 -0.50 -14.81 -5.83
C ILE A 6 -0.60 -13.64 -4.86
N PHE A 7 0.30 -13.63 -3.87
CA PHE A 7 0.62 -12.46 -3.05
C PHE A 7 2.02 -12.00 -3.43
N THR A 8 2.12 -10.81 -4.02
CA THR A 8 3.40 -10.26 -4.45
C THR A 8 3.56 -8.85 -3.91
N ASP A 9 4.74 -8.50 -3.44
CA ASP A 9 5.14 -7.10 -3.32
C ASP A 9 5.23 -6.44 -4.71
N PHE A 10 5.33 -5.11 -4.74
CA PHE A 10 5.49 -4.33 -5.96
C PHE A 10 6.93 -3.82 -6.14
N ASP A 11 7.35 -2.86 -5.30
CA ASP A 11 8.61 -2.14 -5.48
C ASP A 11 9.82 -2.93 -5.01
N GLY A 12 10.62 -3.42 -5.97
CA GLY A 12 11.77 -4.27 -5.70
C GLY A 12 11.46 -5.76 -5.88
N THR A 13 10.20 -6.11 -6.12
CA THR A 13 9.79 -7.47 -6.48
C THR A 13 9.32 -7.55 -7.93
N VAL A 14 8.27 -6.81 -8.25
CA VAL A 14 7.71 -6.69 -9.61
C VAL A 14 8.53 -5.68 -10.43
N THR A 15 8.92 -4.57 -9.81
CA THR A 15 9.90 -3.63 -10.37
C THR A 15 11.33 -4.01 -9.93
N GLY A 16 12.33 -3.40 -10.56
CA GLY A 16 13.74 -3.61 -10.22
C GLY A 16 14.27 -2.76 -9.07
N ARG A 17 13.46 -1.85 -8.52
CA ARG A 17 13.90 -0.85 -7.54
C ARG A 17 13.05 -0.87 -6.27
N SER A 18 13.71 -0.92 -5.12
CA SER A 18 13.06 -0.99 -3.81
C SER A 18 12.18 0.24 -3.52
N GLY A 19 11.12 0.06 -2.71
CA GLY A 19 10.16 1.15 -2.44
C GLY A 19 10.79 2.43 -1.88
N ASN A 20 11.77 2.32 -0.99
CA ASN A 20 12.46 3.48 -0.41
C ASN A 20 13.33 4.24 -1.42
N GLU A 21 13.80 3.56 -2.46
CA GLU A 21 14.58 4.16 -3.55
C GLU A 21 13.70 4.67 -4.69
N THR A 22 12.39 4.43 -4.61
CA THR A 22 11.39 4.81 -5.61
C THR A 22 10.62 6.06 -5.18
N VAL A 23 9.95 6.02 -4.02
CA VAL A 23 8.89 6.99 -3.66
C VAL A 23 9.39 8.40 -3.33
N PHE A 24 10.67 8.56 -3.01
CA PHE A 24 11.30 9.85 -2.70
C PHE A 24 12.07 10.46 -3.87
N THR A 25 12.05 9.82 -5.04
CA THR A 25 12.72 10.34 -6.23
C THR A 25 11.95 11.49 -6.86
N GLU A 26 12.67 12.39 -7.53
CA GLU A 26 12.07 13.49 -8.31
C GLU A 26 11.03 12.98 -9.32
N PHE A 27 11.26 11.83 -9.96
CA PHE A 27 10.28 11.27 -10.89
C PHE A 27 8.97 10.90 -10.18
N TYR A 28 9.03 10.12 -9.10
CA TYR A 28 7.83 9.75 -8.35
C TYR A 28 7.12 11.00 -7.78
N GLN A 29 7.88 11.93 -7.21
CA GLN A 29 7.35 13.19 -6.67
C GLN A 29 6.67 14.04 -7.76
N SER A 30 7.15 13.99 -9.01
CA SER A 30 6.54 14.69 -10.14
C SER A 30 5.15 14.19 -10.52
N LEU A 31 4.79 12.98 -10.10
CA LEU A 31 3.46 12.39 -10.29
C LEU A 31 2.43 12.97 -9.29
N LEU A 32 2.87 13.67 -8.25
CA LEU A 32 2.00 14.22 -7.22
C LEU A 32 1.50 15.61 -7.58
N GLN A 33 0.27 15.93 -7.21
CA GLN A 33 -0.29 17.27 -7.39
C GLN A 33 0.53 18.30 -6.60
N GLY A 34 0.69 19.49 -7.16
CA GLY A 34 1.46 20.57 -6.51
C GLY A 34 2.97 20.36 -6.48
N TYR A 35 3.50 19.38 -7.23
CA TYR A 35 4.92 19.10 -7.33
C TYR A 35 5.76 20.36 -7.55
N LYS A 36 6.84 20.46 -6.77
CA LYS A 36 7.91 21.44 -6.92
C LYS A 36 9.23 20.67 -6.87
N LYS A 37 10.11 21.00 -7.79
CA LYS A 37 11.46 20.42 -7.85
C LYS A 37 12.17 20.57 -6.50
N ASP A 38 12.88 19.53 -6.07
CA ASP A 38 13.67 19.49 -4.83
C ASP A 38 12.81 19.63 -3.54
N VAL A 39 11.49 19.40 -3.63
CA VAL A 39 10.56 19.40 -2.48
C VAL A 39 9.84 18.06 -2.40
N GLU A 40 10.16 17.29 -1.36
CA GLU A 40 9.48 16.04 -1.06
C GLU A 40 8.11 16.29 -0.41
N GLN A 41 7.08 15.67 -0.97
CA GLN A 41 5.74 15.62 -0.44
C GLN A 41 5.47 14.22 0.15
N ASP A 42 4.43 14.11 0.99
CA ASP A 42 3.97 12.81 1.48
C ASP A 42 3.51 11.94 0.31
N TYR A 43 4.35 10.97 -0.06
CA TYR A 43 4.16 10.13 -1.25
C TYR A 43 2.86 9.31 -1.21
N LYS A 44 2.39 8.99 0.00
CA LYS A 44 1.26 8.08 0.22
C LYS A 44 -0.05 8.84 0.26
N ASN A 45 -0.07 10.04 0.85
CA ASN A 45 -1.31 10.78 1.09
C ASN A 45 -1.53 11.99 0.17
N THR A 46 -0.48 12.53 -0.47
CA THR A 46 -0.64 13.64 -1.42
C THR A 46 -1.39 13.15 -2.66
N PRO A 47 -2.46 13.80 -3.12
CA PRO A 47 -3.18 13.37 -4.33
C PRO A 47 -2.24 13.23 -5.52
N MET A 48 -2.38 12.13 -6.27
CA MET A 48 -1.67 11.96 -7.53
C MET A 48 -2.33 12.80 -8.61
N LYS A 49 -1.54 13.19 -9.62
CA LYS A 49 -2.06 13.73 -10.87
C LYS A 49 -3.00 12.72 -11.53
N ASP A 50 -3.87 13.21 -12.40
CA ASP A 50 -4.79 12.32 -13.09
C ASP A 50 -4.04 11.31 -13.98
N PRO A 51 -4.67 10.17 -14.33
CA PRO A 51 -3.99 9.12 -15.09
C PRO A 51 -3.41 9.58 -16.43
N ILE A 52 -4.02 10.55 -17.11
CA ILE A 52 -3.54 11.03 -18.42
C ILE A 52 -2.23 11.82 -18.23
N GLU A 53 -2.20 12.72 -17.25
CA GLU A 53 -0.98 13.46 -16.92
C GLU A 53 0.12 12.53 -16.41
N ALA A 54 -0.22 11.53 -15.58
CA ALA A 54 0.74 10.52 -15.13
C ALA A 54 1.36 9.76 -16.32
N GLN A 55 0.55 9.26 -17.26
CA GLN A 55 1.05 8.58 -18.45
C GLN A 55 1.98 9.48 -19.29
N ALA A 56 1.62 10.75 -19.46
CA ALA A 56 2.47 11.70 -20.17
C ALA A 56 3.84 11.89 -19.48
N LEU A 57 3.89 11.86 -18.14
CA LEU A 57 5.15 11.93 -17.38
C LEU A 57 5.99 10.66 -17.53
N PHE A 58 5.37 9.48 -17.55
CA PHE A 58 6.07 8.23 -17.85
C PHE A 58 6.66 8.24 -19.27
N GLU A 59 5.88 8.64 -20.28
CA GLU A 59 6.38 8.76 -21.65
C GLU A 59 7.49 9.82 -21.78
N ALA A 60 7.41 10.93 -21.05
CA ALA A 60 8.45 11.95 -21.04
C ALA A 60 9.75 11.45 -20.38
N LYS A 61 9.66 10.58 -19.37
CA LYS A 61 10.81 10.05 -18.63
C LYS A 61 11.48 8.87 -19.35
N PHE A 62 10.69 7.94 -19.86
CA PHE A 62 11.16 6.65 -20.37
C PHE A 62 10.97 6.47 -21.87
N GLY A 63 10.30 7.41 -22.55
CA GLY A 63 9.87 7.26 -23.93
C GLY A 63 8.60 6.43 -24.07
N LYS A 64 8.22 6.12 -25.32
CA LYS A 64 7.04 5.27 -25.59
C LYS A 64 7.38 3.80 -25.35
N TYR A 65 6.55 3.09 -24.60
CA TYR A 65 6.69 1.66 -24.42
C TYR A 65 6.17 0.91 -25.67
N ASN A 66 7.07 0.46 -26.53
CA ASN A 66 6.78 -0.26 -27.76
C ASN A 66 7.91 -1.26 -28.10
N GLU A 67 7.85 -1.90 -29.27
CA GLU A 67 8.84 -2.90 -29.71
C GLU A 67 10.30 -2.40 -29.74
N ASN A 68 10.51 -1.07 -29.81
CA ASN A 68 11.83 -0.44 -29.82
C ASN A 68 12.18 0.26 -28.50
N PHE A 69 11.49 -0.08 -27.40
CA PHE A 69 11.78 0.49 -26.09
C PHE A 69 13.20 0.13 -25.63
N ASP A 70 13.94 1.12 -25.12
CA ASP A 70 15.29 0.92 -24.60
C ASP A 70 15.22 0.34 -23.18
N HIS A 71 15.51 -0.95 -23.07
CA HIS A 71 15.51 -1.69 -21.80
C HIS A 71 16.78 -1.49 -20.97
N ASP A 72 17.79 -0.80 -21.51
CA ASP A 72 19.07 -0.52 -20.83
C ASP A 72 19.18 0.95 -20.39
N GLN A 73 18.15 1.76 -20.64
CA GLN A 73 18.14 3.18 -20.28
C GLN A 73 18.21 3.40 -18.76
N GLN A 74 18.68 4.58 -18.37
CA GLN A 74 18.74 4.96 -16.97
C GLN A 74 17.36 4.91 -16.31
N ASP A 75 17.31 4.47 -15.05
CA ASP A 75 16.09 4.39 -14.23
C ASP A 75 15.03 3.40 -14.76
N VAL A 76 15.36 2.53 -15.72
CA VAL A 76 14.42 1.50 -16.21
C VAL A 76 14.00 0.51 -15.12
N ASP A 77 14.76 0.40 -14.03
CA ASP A 77 14.46 -0.39 -12.84
C ASP A 77 13.25 0.11 -12.03
N PHE A 78 12.73 1.31 -12.31
CA PHE A 78 11.40 1.73 -11.84
C PHE A 78 10.25 0.93 -12.48
N LEU A 79 10.49 0.33 -13.65
CA LEU A 79 9.50 -0.40 -14.41
C LEU A 79 9.56 -1.89 -14.09
N MET A 80 8.52 -2.61 -14.52
CA MET A 80 8.52 -4.06 -14.53
C MET A 80 9.50 -4.58 -15.59
N ARG A 81 10.28 -5.58 -15.23
CA ARG A 81 11.14 -6.26 -16.21
C ARG A 81 10.31 -6.99 -17.27
N PRO A 82 10.81 -7.21 -18.50
CA PRO A 82 10.07 -7.89 -19.57
C PRO A 82 9.48 -9.26 -19.16
N GLU A 83 10.22 -10.01 -18.34
CA GLU A 83 9.79 -11.32 -17.84
C GLU A 83 8.60 -11.21 -16.88
N ALA A 84 8.55 -10.16 -16.04
CA ALA A 84 7.42 -9.87 -15.17
C ALA A 84 6.21 -9.41 -15.98
N VAL A 85 6.42 -8.56 -17.00
CA VAL A 85 5.35 -8.13 -17.93
C VAL A 85 4.69 -9.33 -18.60
N ALA A 86 5.49 -10.27 -19.12
CA ALA A 86 4.99 -11.50 -19.72
C ALA A 86 4.21 -12.37 -18.71
N PHE A 87 4.74 -12.51 -17.49
CA PHE A 87 4.06 -13.22 -16.40
C PHE A 87 2.66 -12.64 -16.13
N PHE A 88 2.56 -11.32 -15.89
CA PHE A 88 1.28 -10.69 -15.57
C PHE A 88 0.28 -10.74 -16.72
N HIS A 89 0.71 -10.57 -17.98
CA HIS A 89 -0.20 -10.71 -19.12
C HIS A 89 -0.80 -12.12 -19.22
N GLU A 90 -0.04 -13.16 -18.83
CA GLU A 90 -0.59 -14.52 -18.79
C GLU A 90 -1.56 -14.69 -17.62
N VAL A 91 -1.10 -14.41 -16.39
CA VAL A 91 -1.88 -14.75 -15.20
C VAL A 91 -3.15 -13.90 -15.05
N LEU A 92 -3.17 -12.68 -15.59
CA LEU A 92 -4.37 -11.84 -15.60
C LEU A 92 -5.41 -12.28 -16.63
N LYS A 93 -5.07 -13.14 -17.60
CA LYS A 93 -6.05 -13.74 -18.52
C LYS A 93 -6.74 -14.96 -17.91
N ASN A 94 -6.15 -15.56 -16.88
CA ASN A 94 -6.66 -16.78 -16.26
C ASN A 94 -7.50 -16.47 -15.02
N ASP A 95 -8.81 -16.66 -15.11
CA ASP A 95 -9.76 -16.38 -14.00
C ASP A 95 -9.63 -17.36 -12.81
N ASP A 96 -8.89 -18.46 -12.97
CA ASP A 96 -8.52 -19.36 -11.89
C ASP A 96 -7.27 -18.90 -11.12
N VAL A 97 -6.62 -17.81 -11.56
CA VAL A 97 -5.49 -17.16 -10.88
C VAL A 97 -5.93 -15.83 -10.31
N THR A 98 -5.80 -15.67 -8.99
CA THR A 98 -6.08 -14.41 -8.30
C THR A 98 -4.78 -13.70 -7.94
N VAL A 99 -4.57 -12.51 -8.51
CA VAL A 99 -3.38 -11.69 -8.28
C VAL A 99 -3.66 -10.62 -7.22
N ASN A 100 -2.89 -10.66 -6.13
CA ASN A 100 -2.94 -9.67 -5.05
C ASN A 100 -1.57 -9.02 -4.91
N ILE A 101 -1.51 -7.71 -5.17
CA ILE A 101 -0.31 -6.90 -4.91
C ILE A 101 -0.42 -6.38 -3.47
N VAL A 102 0.54 -6.73 -2.61
CA VAL A 102 0.57 -6.37 -1.19
C VAL A 102 1.72 -5.40 -0.96
N THR A 103 1.40 -4.12 -0.78
CA THR A 103 2.39 -3.03 -0.92
C THR A 103 2.26 -1.96 0.17
N LYS A 104 3.33 -1.18 0.35
CA LYS A 104 3.30 0.11 1.07
C LYS A 104 3.12 1.30 0.12
N ASN A 105 3.36 1.09 -1.17
CA ASN A 105 3.08 2.04 -2.24
C ASN A 105 1.56 2.12 -2.50
N ARG A 106 1.14 2.84 -3.54
CA ARG A 106 -0.26 3.20 -3.75
C ARG A 106 -0.85 2.69 -5.04
N VAL A 107 -2.16 2.42 -5.00
CA VAL A 107 -2.89 1.81 -6.13
C VAL A 107 -2.79 2.63 -7.41
N GLU A 108 -2.79 3.96 -7.32
CA GLU A 108 -2.76 4.82 -8.51
C GLU A 108 -1.41 4.74 -9.23
N TYR A 109 -0.31 4.60 -8.48
CA TYR A 109 1.04 4.47 -9.05
C TYR A 109 1.21 3.12 -9.72
N ILE A 110 0.82 2.06 -9.03
CA ILE A 110 0.85 0.69 -9.55
C ILE A 110 0.08 0.63 -10.87
N LYS A 111 -1.17 1.13 -10.88
CA LYS A 111 -1.99 1.17 -12.10
C LYS A 111 -1.35 1.99 -13.21
N ALA A 112 -0.68 3.09 -12.89
CA ALA A 112 0.03 3.90 -13.88
C ALA A 112 1.21 3.14 -14.51
N VAL A 113 1.99 2.37 -13.74
CA VAL A 113 3.07 1.53 -14.25
C VAL A 113 2.53 0.43 -15.17
N PHE A 114 1.50 -0.31 -14.73
CA PHE A 114 0.84 -1.32 -15.57
C PHE A 114 0.29 -0.70 -16.86
N LYS A 115 -0.40 0.44 -16.77
CA LYS A 115 -0.97 1.11 -17.94
C LYS A 115 0.11 1.56 -18.93
N TYR A 116 1.22 2.10 -18.42
CA TYR A 116 2.35 2.53 -19.23
C TYR A 116 2.99 1.36 -19.98
N GLN A 117 3.10 0.19 -19.35
CA GLN A 117 3.70 -1.01 -19.94
C GLN A 117 2.71 -1.84 -20.79
N GLY A 118 1.59 -1.26 -21.21
CA GLY A 118 0.71 -1.84 -22.23
C GLY A 118 -0.42 -2.72 -21.70
N PHE A 119 -0.67 -2.75 -20.40
CA PHE A 119 -1.81 -3.50 -19.85
C PHE A 119 -3.14 -2.79 -20.14
N SER A 120 -4.13 -3.59 -20.53
CA SER A 120 -5.51 -3.11 -20.74
C SER A 120 -6.19 -2.78 -19.41
N ASP A 121 -7.24 -1.95 -19.46
CA ASP A 121 -8.03 -1.63 -18.27
C ASP A 121 -8.74 -2.87 -17.71
N GLU A 122 -9.07 -3.84 -18.56
CA GLU A 122 -9.61 -5.13 -18.16
C GLU A 122 -8.60 -5.95 -17.34
N GLU A 123 -7.36 -6.09 -17.82
CA GLU A 123 -6.30 -6.77 -17.07
C GLU A 123 -6.01 -6.07 -15.74
N ILE A 124 -5.90 -4.74 -15.75
CA ILE A 124 -5.66 -3.94 -14.54
C ILE A 124 -6.81 -4.10 -13.54
N SER A 125 -8.05 -4.24 -14.00
CA SER A 125 -9.22 -4.44 -13.12
C SER A 125 -9.20 -5.75 -12.33
N LYS A 126 -8.45 -6.75 -12.81
CA LYS A 126 -8.29 -8.06 -12.13
C LYS A 126 -7.26 -8.03 -11.01
N LEU A 127 -6.46 -6.95 -10.90
CA LEU A 127 -5.52 -6.76 -9.80
C LEU A 127 -6.24 -6.39 -8.52
N THR A 128 -6.02 -7.14 -7.44
CA THR A 128 -6.36 -6.70 -6.09
C THR A 128 -5.15 -6.01 -5.48
N THR A 129 -5.23 -4.72 -5.17
CA THR A 129 -4.14 -4.00 -4.48
C THR A 129 -4.48 -3.86 -3.00
N LEU A 130 -3.62 -4.40 -2.13
CA LEU A 130 -3.72 -4.34 -0.67
C LEU A 130 -2.60 -3.42 -0.17
N GLU A 131 -2.96 -2.19 0.19
CA GLU A 131 -2.00 -1.10 0.36
C GLU A 131 -2.01 -0.47 1.76
N SER A 132 -2.42 -1.24 2.78
CA SER A 132 -2.50 -0.72 4.16
C SER A 132 -1.12 -0.48 4.78
N GLY A 133 -0.08 -1.10 4.20
CA GLY A 133 1.29 -1.14 4.71
C GLY A 133 1.53 -2.23 5.76
N TYR A 134 0.49 -2.94 6.21
CA TYR A 134 0.58 -4.03 7.18
C TYR A 134 0.33 -5.39 6.50
N LYS A 135 1.35 -5.93 5.82
CA LYS A 135 1.20 -7.07 4.91
C LYS A 135 0.60 -8.33 5.55
N PHE A 136 0.93 -8.64 6.81
CA PHE A 136 0.30 -9.76 7.51
C PHE A 136 -1.22 -9.60 7.59
N ASN A 137 -1.71 -8.41 7.98
CA ASN A 137 -3.13 -8.15 8.12
C ASN A 137 -3.85 -8.18 6.78
N ASP A 138 -3.23 -7.63 5.74
CA ASP A 138 -3.76 -7.61 4.38
C ASP A 138 -3.96 -9.04 3.84
N VAL A 139 -2.91 -9.87 3.91
CA VAL A 139 -2.97 -11.27 3.48
C VAL A 139 -3.94 -12.08 4.34
N ASN A 140 -3.89 -11.92 5.66
CA ASN A 140 -4.76 -12.66 6.59
C ASN A 140 -6.24 -12.30 6.39
N SER A 141 -6.54 -11.03 6.11
CA SER A 141 -7.90 -10.55 5.84
C SER A 141 -8.37 -11.02 4.46
N ARG A 142 -7.51 -10.94 3.44
CA ARG A 142 -7.84 -11.40 2.09
C ARG A 142 -8.18 -12.88 2.06
N LEU A 143 -7.42 -13.72 2.77
CA LEU A 143 -7.67 -15.15 2.88
C LEU A 143 -8.86 -15.52 3.78
N ASN A 144 -9.44 -14.57 4.51
CA ASN A 144 -10.70 -14.77 5.25
C ASN A 144 -11.94 -14.54 4.36
N HIS A 145 -11.78 -13.98 3.16
CA HIS A 145 -12.91 -13.84 2.26
C HIS A 145 -13.41 -15.23 1.85
N PRO A 146 -14.72 -15.40 1.59
CA PRO A 146 -15.29 -16.67 1.18
C PRO A 146 -14.91 -16.97 -0.27
N THR A 147 -13.65 -17.33 -0.48
CA THR A 147 -13.10 -17.80 -1.75
C THR A 147 -12.80 -19.29 -1.64
N GLU A 148 -12.83 -19.98 -2.78
CA GLU A 148 -12.35 -21.37 -2.85
C GLU A 148 -10.90 -21.47 -2.34
N ARG A 149 -10.58 -22.55 -1.63
CA ARG A 149 -9.21 -22.80 -1.17
C ARG A 149 -8.29 -22.96 -2.38
N ALA A 150 -7.15 -22.28 -2.36
CA ALA A 150 -6.17 -22.40 -3.44
C ALA A 150 -5.45 -23.75 -3.40
N ASN A 151 -5.15 -24.29 -4.58
CA ASN A 151 -4.22 -25.41 -4.73
C ASN A 151 -2.77 -24.95 -4.60
N ARG A 152 -2.48 -23.70 -4.96
CA ARG A 152 -1.15 -23.12 -4.83
C ARG A 152 -1.22 -21.65 -4.41
N VAL A 153 -0.38 -21.26 -3.46
CA VAL A 153 -0.23 -19.88 -2.99
C VAL A 153 1.21 -19.43 -3.24
N TYR A 154 1.38 -18.41 -4.08
CA TYR A 154 2.66 -17.76 -4.30
C TYR A 154 2.83 -16.59 -3.33
N ILE A 155 4.05 -16.44 -2.80
CA ILE A 155 4.44 -15.33 -1.92
C ILE A 155 5.77 -14.78 -2.42
N LEU A 156 5.77 -13.58 -2.97
CA LEU A 156 6.96 -12.93 -3.53
C LEU A 156 7.19 -11.59 -2.84
N ASP A 157 8.38 -11.39 -2.29
CA ASP A 157 8.74 -10.13 -1.61
C ASP A 157 10.25 -10.03 -1.47
N ASP A 158 10.83 -8.87 -1.74
CA ASP A 158 12.26 -8.62 -1.61
C ASP A 158 12.67 -8.33 -0.17
N SER A 159 11.77 -7.73 0.62
CA SER A 159 11.96 -7.44 2.03
C SER A 159 11.84 -8.72 2.86
N PRO A 160 12.91 -9.17 3.55
CA PRO A 160 12.85 -10.39 4.37
C PRO A 160 11.78 -10.33 5.46
N THR A 161 11.53 -9.14 6.02
CA THR A 161 10.53 -8.93 7.04
C THR A 161 9.13 -9.01 6.47
N ASP A 162 8.86 -8.31 5.37
CA ASP A 162 7.53 -8.29 4.76
C ASP A 162 7.18 -9.66 4.14
N TYR A 163 8.16 -10.35 3.55
CA TYR A 163 8.06 -11.76 3.14
C TYR A 163 7.59 -12.66 4.30
N ALA A 164 8.28 -12.58 5.44
CA ALA A 164 7.98 -13.42 6.61
C ALA A 164 6.59 -13.13 7.17
N GLU A 165 6.14 -11.88 7.15
CA GLU A 165 4.80 -11.47 7.57
C GLU A 165 3.72 -12.06 6.64
N MET A 166 3.89 -12.01 5.32
CA MET A 166 2.96 -12.64 4.38
C MET A 166 2.96 -14.17 4.52
N LEU A 167 4.13 -14.79 4.63
CA LEU A 167 4.26 -16.24 4.86
C LEU A 167 3.57 -16.69 6.14
N ARG A 168 3.73 -15.92 7.23
CA ARG A 168 3.05 -16.20 8.50
C ARG A 168 1.53 -16.15 8.34
N ALA A 169 1.01 -15.14 7.63
CA ALA A 169 -0.43 -15.02 7.38
C ALA A 169 -0.98 -16.23 6.61
N VAL A 170 -0.29 -16.65 5.54
CA VAL A 170 -0.68 -17.83 4.74
C VAL A 170 -0.64 -19.12 5.59
N LYS A 171 0.42 -19.34 6.39
CA LYS A 171 0.53 -20.52 7.26
C LYS A 171 -0.56 -20.58 8.33
N VAL A 172 -0.95 -19.45 8.92
CA VAL A 172 -2.03 -19.38 9.92
C VAL A 172 -3.39 -19.75 9.31
N LYS A 173 -3.55 -19.66 7.98
CA LYS A 173 -4.73 -20.15 7.24
C LYS A 173 -4.68 -21.64 6.89
N GLY A 174 -3.68 -22.35 7.41
CA GLY A 174 -3.55 -23.80 7.28
C GLY A 174 -3.07 -24.26 5.91
N TYR A 175 -2.44 -23.39 5.11
CA TYR A 175 -1.72 -23.83 3.92
C TYR A 175 -0.41 -24.51 4.33
N ASN A 176 -0.14 -25.69 3.76
CA ASN A 176 1.06 -26.49 4.02
C ASN A 176 2.22 -26.10 3.08
N GLU A 177 3.39 -26.71 3.26
CA GLU A 177 4.59 -26.39 2.47
C GLU A 177 4.48 -26.79 1.00
N GLU A 178 3.69 -27.82 0.68
CA GLU A 178 3.47 -28.27 -0.70
C GLU A 178 2.55 -27.32 -1.48
N GLU A 179 1.61 -26.67 -0.79
CA GLU A 179 0.69 -25.67 -1.35
C GLU A 179 1.36 -24.29 -1.51
N ILE A 180 2.46 -24.01 -0.79
CA ILE A 180 3.11 -22.68 -0.79
C ILE A 180 4.33 -22.67 -1.74
N ARG A 181 4.45 -21.62 -2.54
CA ARG A 181 5.67 -21.26 -3.29
C ARG A 181 6.13 -19.88 -2.86
N GLY A 182 7.08 -19.85 -1.93
CA GLY A 182 7.62 -18.62 -1.37
C GLY A 182 8.97 -18.25 -1.98
N TYR A 183 9.10 -17.04 -2.50
CA TYR A 183 10.30 -16.51 -3.11
C TYR A 183 10.69 -15.18 -2.45
N ARG A 184 11.82 -15.21 -1.73
CA ARG A 184 12.47 -14.01 -1.18
C ARG A 184 13.79 -13.81 -1.92
N LYS A 185 13.86 -12.79 -2.77
CA LYS A 185 14.98 -12.49 -3.68
C LYS A 185 15.31 -11.01 -3.61
N ASN A 186 16.53 -10.59 -3.98
CA ASN A 186 16.79 -9.16 -4.07
C ASN A 186 16.12 -8.57 -5.33
N PRO A 187 15.97 -7.23 -5.41
CA PRO A 187 15.45 -6.60 -6.62
C PRO A 187 16.18 -7.02 -7.88
N GLY A 188 15.41 -7.39 -8.90
CA GLY A 188 15.92 -7.89 -10.17
C GLY A 188 16.33 -9.38 -10.18
N GLU A 189 16.28 -10.11 -9.07
CA GLU A 189 16.68 -11.54 -9.01
C GLU A 189 15.49 -12.52 -9.02
N PHE A 190 14.26 -12.03 -9.25
CA PHE A 190 13.08 -12.86 -9.38
C PHE A 190 13.01 -13.54 -10.75
N GLU A 191 12.82 -14.85 -10.75
CA GLU A 191 12.84 -15.70 -11.94
C GLU A 191 11.43 -15.80 -12.56
N TRP A 192 10.87 -14.65 -12.98
CA TRP A 192 9.49 -14.53 -13.46
C TRP A 192 9.13 -15.50 -14.58
N SER A 193 10.06 -15.80 -15.50
CA SER A 193 9.87 -16.79 -16.55
C SER A 193 9.68 -18.20 -15.99
N GLN A 194 10.42 -18.59 -14.96
CA GLN A 194 10.23 -19.89 -14.30
C GLN A 194 8.88 -19.95 -13.59
N TYR A 195 8.49 -18.86 -12.91
CA TYR A 195 7.20 -18.82 -12.21
C TYR A 195 6.03 -18.91 -13.18
N LEU A 196 6.17 -18.34 -14.39
CA LEU A 196 5.19 -18.45 -15.46
C LEU A 196 5.01 -19.91 -15.90
N GLU A 197 6.10 -20.61 -16.17
CA GLU A 197 6.05 -22.02 -16.55
C GLU A 197 5.46 -22.89 -15.42
N ASP A 198 5.87 -22.66 -14.16
CA ASP A 198 5.31 -23.36 -13.00
C ASP A 198 3.79 -23.15 -12.85
N VAL A 199 3.27 -21.98 -13.24
CA VAL A 199 1.83 -21.69 -13.22
C VAL A 199 1.14 -22.39 -14.40
N ARG A 200 1.73 -22.36 -15.60
CA ARG A 200 1.19 -23.05 -16.79
C ARG A 200 1.08 -24.56 -16.58
N GLU A 201 2.03 -25.17 -15.90
CA GLU A 201 1.99 -26.61 -15.58
C GLU A 201 0.77 -27.01 -14.72
N ILE A 202 0.22 -26.10 -13.92
CA ILE A 202 -0.98 -26.35 -13.11
C ILE A 202 -2.23 -26.38 -13.99
N PHE A 203 -2.21 -25.67 -15.12
CA PHE A 203 -3.32 -25.55 -16.07
C PHE A 203 -2.91 -26.19 -17.40
N PRO A 204 -2.80 -27.53 -17.47
CA PRO A 204 -2.39 -28.19 -18.70
C PRO A 204 -3.35 -27.79 -19.83
N PRO A 205 -2.82 -27.52 -21.04
CA PRO A 205 -3.67 -27.21 -22.18
C PRO A 205 -4.69 -28.32 -22.33
N LYS A 206 -5.96 -27.96 -22.54
CA LYS A 206 -6.99 -28.93 -22.91
C LYS A 206 -6.49 -29.62 -24.17
N VAL A 207 -5.98 -30.84 -24.04
CA VAL A 207 -5.72 -31.70 -25.18
C VAL A 207 -7.09 -31.90 -25.80
N ASN A 208 -7.34 -31.25 -26.93
CA ASN A 208 -8.43 -31.66 -27.80
C ASN A 208 -8.09 -33.11 -28.14
N SER A 209 -8.78 -34.06 -27.50
CA SER A 209 -8.79 -35.43 -27.96
C SER A 209 -9.02 -35.37 -29.46
N PRO A 210 -8.21 -36.06 -30.29
CA PRO A 210 -8.49 -36.12 -31.71
C PRO A 210 -9.96 -36.54 -31.83
N GLU A 211 -10.77 -35.70 -32.48
CA GLU A 211 -12.06 -36.14 -32.98
C GLU A 211 -11.79 -37.48 -33.64
N GLU A 212 -12.34 -38.53 -33.05
CA GLU A 212 -12.46 -39.82 -33.67
C GLU A 212 -13.20 -39.53 -34.98
N LEU A 213 -12.43 -39.45 -36.06
CA LEU A 213 -12.93 -39.37 -37.42
C LEU A 213 -13.80 -40.62 -37.62
N THR A 214 -15.08 -40.50 -37.27
CA THR A 214 -16.11 -41.39 -37.77
C THR A 214 -16.14 -41.17 -39.27
N LEU A 215 -15.44 -42.07 -39.96
CA LEU A 215 -15.58 -42.28 -41.39
C LEU A 215 -17.08 -42.39 -41.70
N PRO A 216 -17.60 -41.67 -42.71
CA PRO A 216 -18.97 -41.87 -43.15
C PRO A 216 -19.07 -43.28 -43.73
N ASP A 217 -19.88 -44.12 -43.09
CA ASP A 217 -20.31 -45.40 -43.65
C ASP A 217 -21.16 -45.09 -44.89
N GLU A 218 -20.64 -45.46 -46.06
CA GLU A 218 -21.43 -45.59 -47.27
C GLU A 218 -22.39 -46.79 -47.11
N GLN A 219 -23.68 -46.52 -46.97
CA GLN A 219 -24.73 -47.41 -47.46
C GLN A 219 -25.86 -46.57 -48.04
N GLY A 220 -26.07 -46.78 -49.34
CA GLY A 220 -27.00 -46.03 -50.17
C GLY A 220 -28.44 -46.53 -50.14
N ASP A 221 -29.23 -45.75 -50.90
CA ASP A 221 -30.58 -45.97 -51.41
C ASP A 221 -31.70 -46.00 -50.35
N GLU A 222 -32.85 -45.33 -50.49
CA GLU A 222 -33.63 -45.06 -51.71
C GLU A 222 -34.68 -43.95 -51.43
N LEU A 223 -35.13 -43.28 -52.48
CA LEU A 223 -36.16 -42.25 -52.52
C LEU A 223 -37.53 -42.71 -51.98
N SER A 224 -38.27 -41.81 -51.30
CA SER A 224 -39.68 -41.60 -51.66
C SER A 224 -40.22 -40.24 -51.21
N ILE A 225 -40.94 -39.63 -52.14
CA ILE A 225 -41.71 -38.38 -52.09
C ILE A 225 -42.90 -38.53 -51.13
N GLY A 226 -43.26 -37.46 -50.41
CA GLY A 226 -44.44 -37.40 -49.56
C GLY A 226 -44.68 -36.01 -48.99
N GLU A 227 -45.36 -35.19 -49.79
CA GLU A 227 -45.97 -33.90 -49.47
C GLU A 227 -47.06 -34.07 -48.39
N GLU A 228 -46.99 -33.31 -47.28
CA GLU A 228 -48.16 -32.82 -46.52
C GLU A 228 -47.73 -31.87 -45.39
N ALA A 229 -48.16 -30.61 -45.48
CA ALA A 229 -48.55 -29.80 -44.33
C ALA A 229 -50.09 -29.86 -44.22
N PRO A 230 -50.81 -29.27 -43.23
CA PRO A 230 -50.39 -28.52 -42.03
C PRO A 230 -51.21 -28.85 -40.75
N VAL A 231 -50.69 -28.67 -39.52
CA VAL A 231 -51.54 -28.46 -38.32
C VAL A 231 -50.80 -27.65 -37.22
N LEU A 232 -51.28 -26.43 -36.93
CA LEU A 232 -51.24 -25.74 -35.62
C LEU A 232 -52.49 -26.18 -34.80
N PRO A 233 -52.63 -26.00 -33.46
CA PRO A 233 -51.89 -25.14 -32.50
C PRO A 233 -51.48 -25.94 -31.22
N GLN A 234 -50.87 -25.39 -30.15
CA GLN A 234 -51.56 -24.70 -29.05
C GLN A 234 -50.56 -24.37 -27.92
N GLU A 235 -50.66 -23.15 -27.38
CA GLU A 235 -50.02 -22.69 -26.14
C GLU A 235 -50.71 -23.29 -24.90
N ASP A 236 -49.96 -23.52 -23.82
CA ASP A 236 -50.46 -23.36 -22.43
C ASP A 236 -49.30 -23.19 -21.43
N ASN A 237 -48.99 -21.91 -21.17
CA ASN A 237 -48.87 -21.20 -19.89
C ASN A 237 -48.52 -21.89 -18.53
N LEU A 238 -47.65 -21.15 -17.81
CA LEU A 238 -47.59 -20.85 -16.36
C LEU A 238 -46.81 -21.77 -15.39
N SER A 239 -45.67 -21.27 -14.87
CA SER A 239 -45.59 -20.71 -13.49
C SER A 239 -44.17 -20.17 -13.16
N PRO A 240 -44.00 -18.92 -12.69
CA PRO A 240 -42.74 -18.40 -12.17
C PRO A 240 -42.57 -18.70 -10.68
N ARG A 241 -41.41 -19.24 -10.29
CA ARG A 241 -41.05 -19.53 -8.89
C ARG A 241 -40.36 -18.30 -8.29
N GLU A 242 -40.97 -17.76 -7.23
CA GLU A 242 -40.41 -16.72 -6.36
C GLU A 242 -39.15 -17.24 -5.65
N GLU A 243 -38.05 -16.48 -5.73
CA GLU A 243 -36.91 -16.62 -4.84
C GLU A 243 -36.77 -15.39 -3.94
N THR A 244 -36.59 -15.70 -2.66
CA THR A 244 -36.72 -14.84 -1.50
C THR A 244 -35.47 -13.97 -1.35
N VAL A 245 -35.62 -12.67 -1.56
CA VAL A 245 -34.58 -11.67 -1.28
C VAL A 245 -34.40 -11.56 0.24
N THR A 246 -33.27 -12.05 0.75
CA THR A 246 -32.85 -11.82 2.13
C THR A 246 -32.05 -10.51 2.16
N SER A 247 -32.69 -9.46 2.65
CA SER A 247 -32.09 -8.15 2.92
C SER A 247 -30.97 -8.29 3.96
N VAL A 248 -29.71 -8.15 3.52
CA VAL A 248 -28.56 -7.93 4.41
C VAL A 248 -28.21 -6.45 4.36
N SER A 249 -28.35 -5.81 5.51
CA SER A 249 -28.11 -4.40 5.77
C SER A 249 -26.66 -4.00 5.47
N ASN A 250 -26.41 -3.38 4.32
CA ASN A 250 -25.21 -2.60 4.05
C ASN A 250 -25.31 -1.25 4.77
N GLN A 251 -24.86 -1.18 6.02
CA GLN A 251 -24.51 0.12 6.61
C GLN A 251 -23.06 0.48 6.24
N PRO A 252 -22.80 1.66 5.66
CA PRO A 252 -21.45 2.16 5.50
C PRO A 252 -20.84 2.43 6.87
N VAL A 253 -19.61 1.94 7.08
CA VAL A 253 -18.80 2.29 8.26
C VAL A 253 -18.65 3.80 8.28
N SER A 254 -19.09 4.42 9.38
CA SER A 254 -19.06 5.88 9.57
C SER A 254 -17.64 6.41 9.43
N SER A 255 -17.47 7.58 8.79
CA SER A 255 -16.18 8.27 8.62
C SER A 255 -15.47 8.55 9.96
N SER A 256 -16.23 8.58 11.07
CA SER A 256 -15.73 8.70 12.44
C SER A 256 -14.88 7.50 12.88
N ASP A 257 -15.26 6.29 12.46
CA ASP A 257 -14.62 5.05 12.89
C ASP A 257 -13.25 4.87 12.22
N TYR A 258 -13.11 5.30 10.97
CA TYR A 258 -11.83 5.28 10.24
C TYR A 258 -10.80 6.23 10.87
N ARG A 259 -11.21 7.44 11.26
CA ARG A 259 -10.32 8.41 11.93
C ARG A 259 -9.88 7.90 13.30
N THR A 260 -10.80 7.31 14.06
CA THR A 260 -10.51 6.70 15.36
C THR A 260 -9.51 5.55 15.24
N LEU A 261 -9.68 4.69 14.22
CA LEU A 261 -8.77 3.57 13.98
C LEU A 261 -7.36 4.04 13.55
N LYS A 262 -7.26 5.10 12.74
CA LYS A 262 -5.98 5.69 12.30
C LYS A 262 -5.20 6.31 13.45
N ILE A 263 -5.88 7.06 14.32
CA ILE A 263 -5.25 7.66 15.52
C ILE A 263 -4.82 6.55 16.47
N MET A 264 -5.69 5.56 16.74
CA MET A 264 -5.35 4.43 17.60
C MET A 264 -4.13 3.65 17.10
N GLY A 265 -4.04 3.39 15.79
CA GLY A 265 -2.90 2.71 15.16
C GLY A 265 -1.59 3.50 15.26
N ALA A 266 -1.64 4.83 15.06
CA ALA A 266 -0.45 5.67 15.20
C ALA A 266 0.11 5.64 16.63
N PHE A 267 -0.76 5.75 17.64
CA PHE A 267 -0.34 5.66 19.04
C PHE A 267 0.15 4.25 19.41
N ALA A 268 -0.47 3.19 18.88
CA ALA A 268 0.00 1.82 19.07
C ALA A 268 1.42 1.61 18.52
N GLY A 269 1.70 2.14 17.32
CA GLY A 269 3.03 2.07 16.69
C GLY A 269 4.11 2.81 17.50
N VAL A 270 3.80 4.01 17.99
CA VAL A 270 4.71 4.78 18.86
C VAL A 270 4.98 4.04 20.18
N GLY A 271 3.92 3.49 20.80
CA GLY A 271 4.04 2.67 22.01
C GLY A 271 4.91 1.45 21.79
N PHE A 272 4.70 0.73 20.68
CA PHE A 272 5.51 -0.43 20.32
C PHE A 272 6.99 -0.08 20.18
N GLY A 273 7.32 0.96 19.42
CA GLY A 273 8.71 1.37 19.20
C GLY A 273 9.43 1.71 20.50
N PHE A 274 8.78 2.46 21.39
CA PHE A 274 9.35 2.82 22.69
C PHE A 274 9.51 1.60 23.61
N GLY A 275 8.49 0.74 23.70
CA GLY A 275 8.56 -0.48 24.51
C GLY A 275 9.60 -1.47 24.01
N PHE A 276 9.75 -1.60 22.68
CA PHE A 276 10.75 -2.46 22.06
C PHE A 276 12.18 -1.97 22.35
N ALA A 277 12.43 -0.67 22.15
CA ALA A 277 13.74 -0.07 22.43
C ALA A 277 14.13 -0.21 23.91
N LEU A 278 13.18 -0.01 24.84
CA LEU A 278 13.40 -0.24 26.26
C LEU A 278 13.70 -1.70 26.58
N GLY A 279 12.95 -2.64 26.01
CA GLY A 279 13.17 -4.08 26.22
C GLY A 279 14.56 -4.53 25.76
N VAL A 280 15.01 -4.06 24.59
CA VAL A 280 16.36 -4.35 24.07
C VAL A 280 17.44 -3.68 24.94
N THR A 281 17.23 -2.42 25.35
CA THR A 281 18.20 -1.68 26.17
C THR A 281 18.38 -2.31 27.56
N LEU A 282 17.32 -2.86 28.16
CA LEU A 282 17.41 -3.58 29.44
C LEU A 282 18.27 -4.84 29.35
N VAL A 283 18.28 -5.53 28.21
CA VAL A 283 19.17 -6.67 27.99
C VAL A 283 20.60 -6.20 27.71
N ALA A 284 20.77 -5.15 26.91
CA ALA A 284 22.08 -4.58 26.58
C ALA A 284 22.82 -3.98 27.79
N THR A 285 22.10 -3.42 28.76
CA THR A 285 22.66 -2.87 30.01
C THR A 285 23.06 -3.95 31.02
N GLY A 286 22.87 -5.23 30.69
CA GLY A 286 23.36 -6.34 31.50
C GLY A 286 22.49 -6.67 32.72
N VAL A 287 21.30 -6.07 32.86
CA VAL A 287 20.34 -6.41 33.93
C VAL A 287 19.99 -7.90 33.93
N PHE A 288 20.03 -8.53 32.75
CA PHE A 288 19.78 -9.95 32.55
C PHE A 288 21.05 -10.79 32.25
N ALA A 289 22.25 -10.21 32.44
CA ALA A 289 23.51 -10.91 32.27
C ALA A 289 23.63 -12.21 33.10
N PRO A 290 23.12 -12.30 34.36
CA PRO A 290 23.16 -13.55 35.13
C PRO A 290 22.34 -14.70 34.52
N SER A 291 21.37 -14.38 33.67
CA SER A 291 20.42 -15.36 33.11
C SER A 291 20.83 -15.86 31.72
N GLY A 292 22.00 -15.48 31.20
CA GLY A 292 22.51 -15.97 29.91
C GLY A 292 21.68 -15.54 28.69
N VAL A 293 20.93 -14.45 28.81
CA VAL A 293 20.01 -13.98 27.76
C VAL A 293 20.80 -13.36 26.62
N GLY A 294 21.02 -14.13 25.55
CA GLY A 294 21.66 -13.67 24.32
C GLY A 294 20.73 -12.83 23.43
N LEU A 295 21.17 -12.56 22.20
CA LEU A 295 20.46 -11.74 21.20
C LEU A 295 18.99 -12.14 21.00
N LEU A 296 18.69 -13.44 21.00
CA LEU A 296 17.32 -13.96 20.88
C LEU A 296 16.42 -13.50 22.03
N GLY A 297 16.93 -13.50 23.26
CA GLY A 297 16.16 -13.05 24.41
C GLY A 297 16.04 -11.53 24.49
N ALA A 298 16.98 -10.77 23.93
CA ALA A 298 16.82 -9.33 23.72
C ALA A 298 15.64 -9.02 22.77
N LEU A 299 15.53 -9.77 21.68
CA LEU A 299 14.41 -9.65 20.75
C LEU A 299 13.08 -10.06 21.40
N THR A 300 13.06 -11.17 22.15
CA THR A 300 11.85 -11.62 22.86
C THR A 300 11.38 -10.59 23.90
N LEU A 301 12.29 -10.06 24.72
CA LEU A 301 11.96 -9.00 25.68
C LEU A 301 11.52 -7.72 24.98
N GLY A 302 12.19 -7.32 23.89
CA GLY A 302 11.76 -6.21 23.04
C GLY A 302 10.33 -6.38 22.53
N VAL A 303 9.99 -7.55 21.99
CA VAL A 303 8.63 -7.82 21.48
C VAL A 303 7.58 -7.81 22.59
N ILE A 304 7.86 -8.43 23.75
CA ILE A 304 6.92 -8.45 24.89
C ILE A 304 6.69 -7.03 25.42
N SER A 305 7.78 -6.27 25.66
CA SER A 305 7.70 -4.89 26.14
C SER A 305 7.04 -3.96 25.11
N GLY A 306 7.36 -4.13 23.83
CA GLY A 306 6.74 -3.39 22.72
C GLY A 306 5.24 -3.66 22.63
N THR A 307 4.82 -4.92 22.71
CA THR A 307 3.38 -5.28 22.66
C THR A 307 2.62 -4.72 23.86
N GLY A 308 3.21 -4.79 25.07
CA GLY A 308 2.63 -4.19 26.28
C GLY A 308 2.49 -2.67 26.16
N ALA A 309 3.51 -1.98 25.68
CA ALA A 309 3.46 -0.53 25.48
C ALA A 309 2.48 -0.13 24.36
N ALA A 310 2.41 -0.89 23.27
CA ALA A 310 1.48 -0.66 22.16
C ALA A 310 0.01 -0.71 22.62
N THR A 311 -0.34 -1.68 23.47
CA THR A 311 -1.71 -1.80 24.01
C THR A 311 -2.07 -0.62 24.90
N LEU A 312 -1.19 -0.20 25.81
CA LEU A 312 -1.41 0.98 26.65
C LEU A 312 -1.51 2.27 25.83
N SER A 313 -0.62 2.45 24.85
CA SER A 313 -0.65 3.63 23.97
C SER A 313 -1.87 3.64 23.05
N SER A 314 -2.34 2.49 22.57
CA SER A 314 -3.58 2.40 21.79
C SER A 314 -4.81 2.85 22.60
N ALA A 315 -4.87 2.55 23.90
CA ALA A 315 -5.95 3.01 24.76
C ALA A 315 -5.95 4.54 24.93
N ILE A 316 -4.75 5.15 24.99
CA ILE A 316 -4.58 6.61 24.99
C ILE A 316 -5.01 7.19 23.63
N GLY A 317 -4.59 6.59 22.52
CA GLY A 317 -4.99 7.00 21.17
C GLY A 317 -6.51 6.93 20.96
N PHE A 318 -7.18 5.91 21.50
CA PHE A 318 -8.62 5.80 21.49
C PHE A 318 -9.31 6.93 22.29
N ALA A 319 -8.81 7.24 23.49
CA ALA A 319 -9.33 8.34 24.30
C ALA A 319 -9.14 9.71 23.62
N VAL A 320 -7.99 9.94 22.98
CA VAL A 320 -7.70 11.15 22.20
C VAL A 320 -8.64 11.25 20.99
N ALA A 321 -8.82 10.16 20.25
CA ALA A 321 -9.73 10.13 19.10
C ALA A 321 -11.16 10.50 19.51
N LYS A 322 -11.69 9.88 20.57
CA LYS A 322 -13.02 10.17 21.12
C LYS A 322 -13.17 11.60 21.65
N GLY A 323 -12.11 12.18 22.21
CA GLY A 323 -12.11 13.59 22.64
C GLY A 323 -12.12 14.61 21.50
N THR A 324 -11.81 14.19 20.27
CA THR A 324 -11.76 15.06 19.08
C THR A 324 -12.98 14.93 18.16
N GLU A 325 -14.00 14.15 18.55
CA GLU A 325 -15.23 13.92 17.78
C GLU A 325 -16.31 15.01 17.94
N SER A 326 -16.05 16.15 18.60
CA SER A 326 -17.04 17.23 18.72
C SER A 326 -16.69 18.49 17.92
N ILE A 327 -17.72 18.95 17.17
CA ILE A 327 -17.92 20.20 16.41
C ILE A 327 -17.89 19.96 14.89
N GLU A 328 -18.97 19.37 14.36
CA GLU A 328 -19.44 19.66 13.01
C GLU A 328 -20.75 20.45 13.13
N ASP A 329 -20.68 21.72 12.74
CA ASP A 329 -21.79 22.67 12.65
C ASP A 329 -22.52 22.43 11.32
N PRO A 330 -23.86 22.21 11.28
CA PRO A 330 -24.55 21.91 10.03
C PRO A 330 -24.72 23.18 9.18
N ALA A 331 -23.83 23.35 8.20
CA ALA A 331 -23.96 24.37 7.15
C ALA A 331 -25.17 24.07 6.23
N ARG A 332 -26.26 24.78 6.53
CA ARG A 332 -27.19 25.46 5.61
C ARG A 332 -27.05 25.12 4.11
N LYS A 333 -28.06 24.43 3.57
CA LYS A 333 -28.35 24.34 2.13
C LYS A 333 -28.69 25.72 1.57
N GLU A 334 -28.07 26.10 0.46
CA GLU A 334 -28.54 27.18 -0.41
C GLU A 334 -28.47 26.77 -1.89
N SER A 335 -29.63 26.84 -2.55
CA SER A 335 -29.83 27.16 -3.97
C SER A 335 -31.34 27.21 -4.20
N VAL A 336 -32.02 28.15 -4.85
CA VAL A 336 -31.78 29.48 -5.46
C VAL A 336 -33.21 30.04 -5.67
N SER A 337 -33.45 31.35 -5.44
CA SER A 337 -34.29 32.21 -6.31
C SER A 337 -34.41 33.64 -5.75
N ASP A 338 -33.71 34.56 -6.41
CA ASP A 338 -34.13 35.89 -6.88
C ASP A 338 -35.11 36.81 -6.09
N VAL A 339 -34.62 38.06 -5.95
CA VAL A 339 -35.29 39.38 -5.99
C VAL A 339 -35.55 40.13 -4.65
N ASP A 340 -34.84 41.27 -4.58
CA ASP A 340 -35.09 42.58 -3.95
C ASP A 340 -35.55 42.70 -2.49
N GLN A 341 -34.70 43.29 -1.63
CA GLN A 341 -34.87 44.67 -1.12
C GLN A 341 -33.84 45.03 -0.03
N SER A 342 -33.09 46.11 -0.28
CA SER A 342 -32.82 47.23 0.64
C SER A 342 -32.67 46.94 2.14
N SER A 343 -31.48 47.16 2.70
CA SER A 343 -31.31 48.06 3.87
C SER A 343 -29.84 48.37 4.15
N HIS A 344 -29.44 49.57 3.72
CA HIS A 344 -28.41 50.37 4.37
C HIS A 344 -28.86 50.67 5.81
N GLU A 345 -28.32 50.01 6.82
CA GLU A 345 -28.35 50.49 8.21
C GLU A 345 -27.47 49.63 9.14
N ALA A 346 -26.19 49.98 9.28
CA ALA A 346 -25.38 49.78 10.50
C ALA A 346 -23.93 50.28 10.32
N MET A 347 -23.73 51.47 9.74
CA MET A 347 -22.47 52.22 9.89
C MET A 347 -22.81 53.67 10.18
N ARG A 348 -23.17 53.93 11.44
CA ARG A 348 -23.32 55.28 12.03
C ARG A 348 -22.92 55.18 13.50
N GLY A 349 -21.88 55.92 13.88
CA GLY A 349 -21.38 56.01 15.26
C GLY A 349 -19.87 55.82 15.29
N LEU A 350 -19.08 56.80 14.81
CA LEU A 350 -18.48 57.86 15.65
C LEU A 350 -17.54 57.24 16.71
N GLY A 351 -16.22 57.37 16.67
CA GLY A 351 -15.41 58.49 16.18
C GLY A 351 -14.94 59.34 17.37
N GLY A 352 -13.63 59.31 17.64
CA GLY A 352 -12.89 60.22 18.51
C GLY A 352 -12.86 59.81 19.99
N SER A 353 -11.88 60.18 20.80
CA SER A 353 -10.57 60.83 20.65
C SER A 353 -9.97 60.87 22.06
N GLN A 354 -8.66 61.17 22.14
CA GLN A 354 -7.92 61.67 23.31
C GLN A 354 -7.02 60.71 24.11
N LEU A 355 -5.80 61.24 24.24
CA LEU A 355 -4.65 60.90 25.05
C LEU A 355 -4.93 60.91 26.57
N LEU A 356 -4.28 60.01 27.31
CA LEU A 356 -3.60 60.18 28.62
C LEU A 356 -3.14 58.76 29.04
N ASN A 357 -1.85 58.45 29.22
CA ASN A 357 -0.89 58.87 30.25
C ASN A 357 -0.65 57.76 31.31
N THR A 358 0.56 57.20 31.25
CA THR A 358 1.43 56.67 32.33
C THR A 358 0.91 55.70 33.40
N ASN A 359 1.75 54.66 33.58
CA ASN A 359 2.10 54.01 34.85
C ASN A 359 1.03 53.16 35.55
N SER A 360 1.18 51.83 35.48
CA SER A 360 1.60 51.00 36.64
C SER A 360 1.28 49.52 36.36
N ILE A 361 2.31 48.77 35.95
CA ILE A 361 2.32 47.31 36.09
C ILE A 361 2.96 47.05 37.45
N HIS A 362 2.16 46.67 38.45
CA HIS A 362 2.67 45.98 39.63
C HIS A 362 2.48 44.46 39.43
N PRO A 363 3.55 43.67 39.55
CA PRO A 363 3.54 42.24 39.34
C PRO A 363 3.14 41.48 40.61
N VAL A 364 2.43 40.36 40.45
CA VAL A 364 2.23 39.35 41.49
C VAL A 364 3.19 38.19 41.19
N GLY A 365 4.05 37.86 42.16
CA GLY A 365 4.96 36.71 42.13
C GLY A 365 4.18 35.40 42.02
N HIS A 366 4.71 34.30 41.50
CA HIS A 366 5.94 33.64 41.91
C HIS A 366 6.39 32.70 40.77
N PHE A 367 7.62 32.86 40.27
CA PHE A 367 8.62 31.83 39.89
C PHE A 367 9.70 32.52 39.01
N PRO A 368 11.01 32.31 39.29
CA PRO A 368 12.07 33.17 38.80
C PRO A 368 12.53 32.83 37.38
N SER A 369 12.59 33.86 36.53
CA SER A 369 13.28 33.87 35.25
C SER A 369 14.75 34.27 35.44
N VAL A 370 15.67 33.34 35.20
CA VAL A 370 17.11 33.65 35.03
C VAL A 370 17.49 33.34 33.59
N LEU A 371 17.09 34.21 32.67
CA LEU A 371 17.75 34.38 31.36
C LEU A 371 17.55 35.84 30.93
N SER A 372 18.61 36.65 31.07
CA SER A 372 18.74 37.89 30.30
C SER A 372 20.17 38.01 29.78
N ARG A 373 20.25 37.95 28.45
CA ARG A 373 21.39 38.30 27.62
C ARG A 373 21.92 39.70 27.96
N ARG A 374 23.24 39.83 27.99
CA ARG A 374 23.95 41.01 27.47
C ARG A 374 24.98 40.53 26.44
N THR A 375 24.88 41.07 25.24
CA THR A 375 25.95 41.13 24.21
C THR A 375 26.77 42.43 24.41
N PRO A 376 27.79 42.73 23.59
CA PRO A 376 29.10 42.08 23.46
C PRO A 376 30.26 43.10 23.63
N LYS A 377 31.50 42.63 23.88
CA LYS A 377 32.72 43.44 23.64
C LYS A 377 33.93 42.55 23.25
N GLN A 378 34.27 42.62 21.97
CA GLN A 378 35.60 42.90 21.38
C GLN A 378 36.86 42.40 22.13
N GLY A 379 37.68 41.58 21.45
CA GLY A 379 39.13 41.57 21.67
C GLY A 379 39.88 40.25 21.42
N LYS A 380 40.55 40.21 20.24
CA LYS A 380 41.84 39.55 19.91
C LYS A 380 41.91 38.02 19.75
N GLU A 381 42.28 37.67 18.51
CA GLU A 381 42.89 36.43 18.06
C GLU A 381 44.30 36.25 18.65
N GLU A 382 44.68 35.00 18.97
CA GLU A 382 45.97 34.39 18.58
C GLU A 382 45.95 32.86 18.86
N PRO A 383 46.78 32.07 18.16
CA PRO A 383 46.56 30.64 17.91
C PRO A 383 47.33 29.73 18.87
N TYR A 384 46.80 28.53 19.12
CA TYR A 384 47.57 27.44 19.74
C TYR A 384 47.86 26.34 18.72
N GLN A 385 49.15 26.17 18.46
CA GLN A 385 49.76 24.98 17.88
C GLN A 385 49.66 23.83 18.88
N GLU A 386 49.39 22.61 18.40
CA GLU A 386 49.84 21.39 19.08
C GLU A 386 50.66 20.55 18.11
N GLU A 387 51.84 20.20 18.62
CA GLU A 387 52.99 19.60 17.96
C GLU A 387 52.98 18.07 18.12
N TYR A 388 53.67 17.42 17.20
CA TYR A 388 53.74 15.98 16.95
C TYR A 388 54.28 15.13 18.12
N GLY A 389 53.76 13.89 18.21
CA GLY A 389 54.37 12.79 18.95
C GLY A 389 54.36 11.47 18.15
N LEU A 390 55.35 11.30 17.27
CA LEU A 390 55.72 10.05 16.60
C LEU A 390 56.34 9.06 17.61
N THR A 391 55.85 7.82 17.67
CA THR A 391 56.70 6.67 18.03
C THR A 391 56.35 5.44 17.17
N ASN A 392 57.27 5.11 16.26
CA ASN A 392 57.45 3.77 15.72
C ASN A 392 58.36 2.97 16.68
N PRO A 393 58.28 1.63 16.66
CA PRO A 393 59.48 0.83 16.81
C PRO A 393 59.69 -0.12 15.61
N LEU A 394 60.89 -0.04 15.05
CA LEU A 394 61.49 -1.00 14.13
C LEU A 394 62.12 -2.17 14.92
N HIS A 395 61.97 -3.37 14.36
CA HIS A 395 62.89 -4.53 14.34
C HIS A 395 63.96 -4.73 15.44
N ASN A 396 64.04 -5.96 15.97
CA ASN A 396 65.18 -6.86 15.70
C ASN A 396 64.98 -8.30 16.19
N SER A 397 65.54 -9.22 15.40
CA SER A 397 65.88 -10.65 15.65
C SER A 397 64.82 -11.71 15.40
#